data_AF-A0A5B0MEU9-F1
#
_entry.id   AF-A0A5B0MEU9-F1
#
_cell.length_a   1.000
_cell.length_b   1.000
_cell.length_c   1.000
_cell.angle_alpha   90.00
_cell.angle_beta   90.00
_cell.angle_gamma   90.00
#
_symmetry.space_group_name_H-M   'P 1'
#
loop_
_entity.id
_entity.type
_entity.pdbx_description
1 polymer ?
#
loop_
_entity_poly.entity_id
_entity_poly.type
_entity_poly.pdbx_seq_one_letter_code
_entity_poly.pdbx_strand_id
1 'polypeptide(L)'
;MHLKSYVILCKNSRFLHKTKGRVSDKLDSLGKNVKWLNDAVQQQNLNSRVARERVAGYYQLFRDSFQYANDCGRLCFQSGSVVNVSAYKAFTQLDQLAKSVASKYGSGASTVMSPFSAYDTLVARTINGFAQEGTPAYNLLPPQFADSMAQVGFPQTAAAAHQIKN
;
A
#
# COMPACT_ATOMS: atom_id res chain seq x y z
N MET A 1 12.82 -9.47 -22.48
CA MET A 1 12.61 -8.21 -23.22
C MET A 1 11.10 -7.89 -23.24
N HIS A 2 10.48 -7.44 -22.13
CA HIS A 2 9.00 -7.31 -22.02
C HIS A 2 8.49 -6.00 -21.39
N LEU A 3 9.36 -5.03 -21.10
CA LEU A 3 8.95 -3.76 -20.45
C LEU A 3 8.44 -2.68 -21.42
N LYS A 4 8.73 -2.78 -22.73
CA LYS A 4 8.36 -1.73 -23.70
C LYS A 4 6.87 -1.72 -24.07
N SER A 5 6.18 -2.86 -24.02
CA SER A 5 4.79 -2.94 -24.51
C SER A 5 3.76 -2.32 -23.57
N TYR A 6 3.99 -2.33 -22.25
CA TYR A 6 3.05 -1.73 -21.29
C TYR A 6 3.10 -0.20 -21.27
N VAL A 7 4.30 0.38 -21.44
CA VAL A 7 4.48 1.84 -21.49
C VAL A 7 3.85 2.45 -22.75
N ILE A 8 3.85 1.73 -23.87
CA ILE A 8 3.30 2.21 -25.15
C ILE A 8 1.76 2.21 -25.13
N LEU A 9 1.11 1.25 -24.48
CA LEU A 9 -0.36 1.15 -24.38
C LEU A 9 -1.00 2.30 -23.57
N CYS A 10 -0.19 3.00 -22.79
CA CYS A 10 -0.62 4.04 -21.88
C CYS A 10 -0.80 5.43 -22.53
N LYS A 11 -0.38 5.62 -23.79
CA LYS A 11 -0.46 6.92 -24.50
C LYS A 11 -1.81 7.19 -25.18
N ASN A 12 -2.73 6.23 -25.21
CA ASN A 12 -4.01 6.35 -25.90
C ASN A 12 -5.13 6.64 -24.88
N SER A 13 -5.86 7.75 -25.00
CA SER A 13 -6.78 8.27 -23.96
C SER A 13 -7.86 7.28 -23.50
N ARG A 14 -8.34 6.41 -24.40
CA ARG A 14 -9.29 5.34 -24.10
C ARG A 14 -8.66 4.17 -23.32
N PHE A 15 -7.37 3.90 -23.54
CA PHE A 15 -6.60 2.93 -22.75
C PHE A 15 -6.17 3.53 -21.40
N LEU A 16 -5.88 4.83 -21.36
CA LEU A 16 -5.54 5.55 -20.13
C LEU A 16 -6.66 5.45 -19.07
N HIS A 17 -7.92 5.67 -19.45
CA HIS A 17 -9.05 5.56 -18.53
C HIS A 17 -9.25 4.12 -18.03
N LYS A 18 -9.02 3.11 -18.88
CA LYS A 18 -9.09 1.70 -18.49
C LYS A 18 -7.96 1.30 -17.55
N THR A 19 -6.74 1.82 -17.76
CA THR A 19 -5.59 1.56 -16.88
C THR A 19 -5.78 2.21 -15.53
N LYS A 20 -6.16 3.49 -15.46
CA LYS A 20 -6.48 4.21 -14.22
C LYS A 20 -7.59 3.53 -13.42
N GLY A 21 -8.69 3.16 -14.10
CA GLY A 21 -9.80 2.41 -13.47
C GLY A 21 -9.32 1.09 -12.86
N ARG A 22 -8.55 0.29 -13.60
CA ARG A 22 -8.03 -0.99 -13.11
C ARG A 22 -7.04 -0.85 -11.94
N VAL A 23 -6.24 0.22 -11.89
CA VAL A 23 -5.39 0.52 -10.72
C VAL A 23 -6.26 0.90 -9.52
N SER A 24 -7.27 1.75 -9.73
CA SER A 24 -8.26 2.09 -8.71
C SER A 24 -8.90 0.82 -8.13
N ASP A 25 -9.38 -0.10 -8.99
CA ASP A 25 -10.01 -1.35 -8.59
C ASP A 25 -9.06 -2.24 -7.77
N LYS A 26 -7.79 -2.32 -8.18
CA LYS A 26 -6.76 -3.07 -7.44
C LYS A 26 -6.46 -2.47 -6.07
N LEU A 27 -6.41 -1.15 -5.96
CA LEU A 27 -6.19 -0.45 -4.68
C LEU A 27 -7.43 -0.53 -3.77
N ASP A 28 -8.63 -0.43 -4.33
CA ASP A 28 -9.87 -0.65 -3.60
C ASP A 28 -9.96 -2.10 -3.09
N SER A 29 -9.63 -3.07 -3.94
CA SER A 29 -9.54 -4.48 -3.56
C SER A 29 -8.49 -4.68 -2.47
N LEU A 30 -7.31 -4.07 -2.60
CA LEU A 30 -6.27 -4.09 -1.58
C LEU A 30 -6.83 -3.57 -0.25
N GLY A 31 -7.46 -2.40 -0.22
CA GLY A 31 -8.05 -1.84 1.00
C GLY A 31 -9.05 -2.80 1.67
N LYS A 32 -9.94 -3.43 0.90
CA LYS A 32 -10.89 -4.44 1.43
C LYS A 32 -10.18 -5.66 2.01
N ASN A 33 -9.16 -6.16 1.32
CA ASN A 33 -8.40 -7.33 1.77
C ASN A 33 -7.53 -7.02 3.00
N VAL A 34 -6.94 -5.82 3.07
CA VAL A 34 -6.22 -5.35 4.25
C VAL A 34 -7.16 -5.25 5.45
N LYS A 35 -8.39 -4.75 5.25
CA LYS A 35 -9.42 -4.73 6.29
C LYS A 35 -9.72 -6.13 6.82
N TRP A 36 -9.97 -7.09 5.92
CA TRP A 36 -10.23 -8.48 6.31
C TRP A 36 -9.04 -9.12 7.02
N LEU A 37 -7.81 -8.84 6.55
CA LEU A 37 -6.60 -9.27 7.22
C LEU A 37 -6.53 -8.67 8.63
N ASN A 38 -6.85 -7.38 8.80
CA ASN A 38 -6.87 -6.73 10.10
C ASN A 38 -7.86 -7.44 11.05
N ASP A 39 -9.10 -7.62 10.62
CA ASP A 39 -10.14 -8.33 11.39
C ASP A 39 -9.67 -9.75 11.77
N ALA A 40 -9.00 -10.45 10.83
CA ALA A 40 -8.46 -11.77 11.05
C ALA A 40 -7.30 -11.80 12.06
N VAL A 41 -6.36 -10.85 12.03
CA VAL A 41 -5.24 -10.82 13.00
C VAL A 41 -5.67 -10.29 14.37
N GLN A 42 -6.83 -9.63 14.46
CA GLN A 42 -7.39 -9.11 15.71
C GLN A 42 -8.23 -10.12 16.51
N GLN A 43 -8.60 -11.28 15.95
CA GLN A 43 -9.33 -12.34 16.67
C GLN A 43 -8.71 -12.67 18.05
N GLN A 44 -9.54 -12.85 19.08
CA GLN A 44 -9.08 -13.12 20.45
C GLN A 44 -8.22 -14.39 20.50
N ASN A 45 -7.22 -14.42 21.39
CA ASN A 45 -6.29 -15.53 21.60
C ASN A 45 -5.43 -15.94 20.38
N LEU A 46 -5.37 -15.12 19.33
CA LEU A 46 -4.47 -15.35 18.21
C LEU A 46 -3.02 -15.07 18.62
N ASN A 47 -2.15 -16.09 18.58
CA ASN A 47 -0.72 -15.90 18.81
C ASN A 47 -0.01 -15.33 17.58
N SER A 48 1.20 -14.81 17.78
CA SER A 48 2.00 -14.15 16.74
C SER A 48 2.37 -15.06 15.56
N ARG A 49 2.54 -16.37 15.78
CA ARG A 49 2.83 -17.33 14.70
C ARG A 49 1.65 -17.46 13.74
N VAL A 50 0.45 -17.69 14.27
CA VAL A 50 -0.76 -17.80 13.46
C VAL A 50 -1.09 -16.46 12.79
N ALA A 51 -0.87 -15.34 13.47
CA ALA A 51 -1.00 -14.01 12.89
C ALA A 51 -0.08 -13.83 11.68
N ARG A 52 1.19 -14.22 11.81
CA ARG A 52 2.18 -14.18 10.72
C ARG A 52 1.78 -15.06 9.54
N GLU A 53 1.26 -16.27 9.79
CA GLU A 53 0.76 -17.16 8.75
C GLU A 53 -0.43 -16.54 7.99
N ARG A 54 -1.34 -15.87 8.70
CA ARG A 54 -2.44 -15.12 8.08
C ARG A 54 -1.93 -13.97 7.23
N VAL A 55 -0.98 -13.17 7.74
CA VAL A 55 -0.34 -12.11 6.96
C VAL A 55 0.30 -12.68 5.69
N ALA A 56 1.04 -13.79 5.80
CA ALA A 56 1.67 -14.46 4.66
C ALA A 56 0.66 -14.88 3.58
N GLY A 57 -0.56 -15.28 3.95
CA GLY A 57 -1.63 -15.62 3.00
C GLY A 57 -2.04 -14.48 2.06
N TYR A 58 -1.81 -13.23 2.45
CA TYR A 58 -2.15 -12.04 1.65
C TYR A 58 -0.97 -11.50 0.83
N TYR A 59 0.18 -12.18 0.86
CA TYR A 59 1.44 -11.74 0.23
C TYR A 59 1.31 -11.42 -1.26
N GLN A 60 0.72 -12.34 -2.03
CA GLN A 60 0.57 -12.18 -3.48
C GLN A 60 -0.34 -11.00 -3.83
N LEU A 61 -1.43 -10.84 -3.08
CA LEU A 61 -2.39 -9.77 -3.32
C LEU A 61 -1.78 -8.38 -3.07
N PHE A 62 -1.02 -8.23 -1.98
CA PHE A 62 -0.28 -7.00 -1.69
C PHE A 62 0.68 -6.65 -2.81
N ARG A 63 1.51 -7.63 -3.22
CA ARG A 63 2.48 -7.45 -4.29
C ARG A 63 1.84 -6.98 -5.58
N ASP A 64 0.82 -7.69 -6.02
CA ASP A 64 0.23 -7.51 -7.33
C ASP A 64 -0.57 -6.21 -7.43
N SER A 65 -1.00 -5.64 -6.31
CA SER A 65 -1.63 -4.32 -6.28
C SER A 65 -0.59 -3.19 -6.35
N PHE A 66 0.45 -3.22 -5.51
CA PHE A 66 1.48 -2.19 -5.53
C PHE A 66 2.36 -2.26 -6.78
N GLN A 67 2.77 -3.44 -7.22
CA GLN A 67 3.54 -3.60 -8.45
C GLN A 67 2.77 -3.06 -9.65
N TYR A 68 1.47 -3.35 -9.75
CA TYR A 68 0.66 -2.88 -10.86
C TYR A 68 0.46 -1.35 -10.85
N ALA A 69 0.35 -0.73 -9.66
CA ALA A 69 0.34 0.72 -9.53
C ALA A 69 1.67 1.34 -10.01
N ASN A 70 2.81 0.74 -9.62
CA ASN A 70 4.14 1.19 -10.05
C ASN A 70 4.37 0.98 -11.56
N ASP A 71 3.90 -0.13 -12.14
CA ASP A 71 4.03 -0.43 -13.57
C ASP A 71 3.20 0.52 -14.45
N CYS A 72 2.10 1.05 -13.92
CA CYS A 72 1.35 2.12 -14.56
C CYS A 72 2.11 3.47 -14.59
N GLY A 73 3.08 3.64 -13.68
CA GLY A 73 3.96 4.80 -13.60
C GLY A 73 3.21 6.12 -13.39
N ARG A 74 3.80 7.21 -13.89
CA ARG A 74 3.32 8.60 -13.72
C ARG A 74 1.82 8.78 -14.02
N LEU A 75 1.28 8.00 -14.93
CA LEU A 75 -0.11 8.11 -15.36
C LEU A 75 -1.10 7.73 -14.26
N CYS A 76 -0.75 6.81 -13.35
CA CYS A 76 -1.60 6.47 -12.22
C CYS A 76 -1.46 7.42 -11.03
N PHE A 77 -0.41 8.23 -11.01
CA PHE A 77 -0.06 9.10 -9.89
C PHE A 77 -0.52 10.55 -10.08
N GLN A 78 -1.01 10.92 -11.27
CA GLN A 78 -1.52 12.25 -11.58
C GLN A 78 -2.61 12.71 -10.59
N SER A 79 -2.39 13.91 -10.03
CA SER A 79 -3.33 14.58 -9.12
C SER A 79 -4.74 14.70 -9.72
N GLY A 80 -5.76 14.47 -8.90
CA GLY A 80 -7.18 14.48 -9.31
C GLY A 80 -7.69 13.18 -9.94
N SER A 81 -6.85 12.14 -10.04
CA SER A 81 -7.30 10.82 -10.50
C SER A 81 -8.11 10.09 -9.43
N VAL A 82 -9.10 9.28 -9.85
CA VAL A 82 -9.81 8.30 -9.01
C VAL A 82 -8.87 7.40 -8.20
N VAL A 83 -7.65 7.22 -8.72
CA VAL A 83 -6.58 6.45 -8.08
C VAL A 83 -6.16 7.05 -6.74
N ASN A 84 -6.21 8.38 -6.56
CA ASN A 84 -5.86 9.03 -5.28
C ASN A 84 -6.83 8.61 -4.17
N VAL A 85 -8.13 8.54 -4.47
CA VAL A 85 -9.17 8.14 -3.50
C VAL A 85 -8.98 6.68 -3.09
N SER A 86 -8.74 5.79 -4.06
CA SER A 86 -8.48 4.38 -3.80
C SER A 86 -7.16 4.16 -3.05
N ALA A 87 -6.11 4.91 -3.40
CA ALA A 87 -4.83 4.88 -2.71
C ALA A 87 -4.97 5.33 -1.26
N TYR A 88 -5.66 6.45 -1.00
CA TYR A 88 -5.93 6.94 0.35
C TYR A 88 -6.67 5.90 1.20
N LYS A 89 -7.72 5.27 0.64
CA LYS A 89 -8.44 4.20 1.32
C LYS A 89 -7.54 3.00 1.63
N ALA A 90 -6.71 2.57 0.67
CA ALA A 90 -5.77 1.48 0.87
C ALA A 90 -4.75 1.81 1.98
N PHE A 91 -4.13 3.00 1.92
CA PHE A 91 -3.19 3.46 2.95
C PHE A 91 -3.84 3.63 4.32
N THR A 92 -5.09 4.05 4.38
CA THR A 92 -5.86 4.10 5.63
C THR A 92 -6.03 2.72 6.25
N GLN A 93 -6.37 1.71 5.44
CA GLN A 93 -6.49 0.33 5.93
C GLN A 93 -5.13 -0.24 6.34
N LEU A 94 -4.04 0.11 5.65
CA LEU A 94 -2.69 -0.28 6.02
C LEU A 94 -2.24 0.34 7.35
N ASP A 95 -2.52 1.62 7.57
CA ASP A 95 -2.29 2.29 8.85
C ASP A 95 -3.04 1.59 9.99
N GLN A 96 -4.31 1.25 9.76
CA GLN A 96 -5.12 0.52 10.74
C GLN A 96 -4.53 -0.86 11.05
N LEU A 97 -4.17 -1.64 10.04
CA LEU A 97 -3.50 -2.93 10.23
C LEU A 97 -2.21 -2.77 11.03
N ALA A 98 -1.36 -1.81 10.68
CA ALA A 98 -0.10 -1.56 11.35
C ALA A 98 -0.31 -1.21 12.84
N LYS A 99 -1.22 -0.28 13.15
CA LYS A 99 -1.60 0.09 14.52
C LYS A 99 -2.15 -1.10 15.30
N SER A 100 -3.04 -1.86 14.70
CA SER A 100 -3.68 -3.02 15.30
C SER A 100 -2.68 -4.14 15.60
N VAL A 101 -1.72 -4.39 14.71
CA VAL A 101 -0.64 -5.35 14.95
C VAL A 101 0.33 -4.84 16.01
N ALA A 102 0.74 -3.58 15.95
CA ALA A 102 1.63 -2.96 16.94
C ALA A 102 1.04 -3.01 18.35
N SER A 103 -0.24 -2.62 18.49
CA SER A 103 -0.97 -2.65 19.76
C SER A 103 -1.08 -4.06 20.34
N LYS A 104 -1.38 -5.07 19.50
CA LYS A 104 -1.63 -6.43 19.97
C LYS A 104 -0.36 -7.24 20.25
N TYR A 105 0.68 -7.08 19.42
CA TYR A 105 1.87 -7.94 19.47
C TYR A 105 3.12 -7.21 20.00
N GLY A 106 3.06 -5.90 20.24
CA GLY A 106 4.15 -5.12 20.81
C GLY A 106 5.46 -5.31 20.05
N SER A 107 6.51 -5.75 20.75
CA SER A 107 7.83 -6.05 20.16
C SER A 107 7.80 -7.14 19.09
N GLY A 108 6.77 -8.00 19.06
CA GLY A 108 6.57 -9.02 18.03
C GLY A 108 5.92 -8.52 16.73
N ALA A 109 5.52 -7.25 16.66
CA ALA A 109 4.77 -6.70 15.53
C ALA A 109 5.53 -6.79 14.20
N SER A 110 6.83 -6.46 14.19
CA SER A 110 7.69 -6.58 13.01
C SER A 110 7.83 -8.05 12.55
N THR A 111 7.89 -9.00 13.49
CA THR A 111 7.91 -10.43 13.17
C THR A 111 6.60 -10.87 12.52
N VAL A 112 5.45 -10.42 13.02
CA VAL A 112 4.13 -10.72 12.43
C VAL A 112 4.03 -10.16 11.01
N MET A 113 4.52 -8.94 10.78
CA MET A 113 4.48 -8.27 9.48
C MET A 113 5.64 -8.64 8.54
N SER A 114 6.63 -9.39 9.03
CA SER A 114 7.81 -9.80 8.25
C SER A 114 7.51 -10.45 6.89
N PRO A 115 6.40 -11.19 6.66
CA PRO A 115 6.09 -11.71 5.34
C PRO A 115 5.96 -10.60 4.27
N PHE A 116 5.61 -9.37 4.66
CA PHE A 116 5.48 -8.24 3.75
C PHE A 116 6.71 -7.33 3.68
N SER A 117 7.78 -7.63 4.43
CA SER A 117 9.00 -6.80 4.50
C SER A 117 9.61 -6.51 3.12
N ALA A 118 9.53 -7.46 2.18
CA ALA A 118 9.99 -7.29 0.80
C ALA A 118 9.27 -6.17 0.03
N TYR A 119 8.15 -5.67 0.54
CA TYR A 119 7.33 -4.64 -0.09
C TYR A 119 7.53 -3.26 0.49
N ASP A 120 8.34 -3.10 1.53
CA ASP A 120 8.65 -1.79 2.10
C ASP A 120 9.12 -0.80 1.01
N THR A 121 10.02 -1.25 0.12
CA THR A 121 10.48 -0.46 -1.02
C THR A 121 9.37 -0.18 -2.04
N LEU A 122 8.48 -1.13 -2.30
CA LEU A 122 7.41 -0.99 -3.29
C LEU A 122 6.34 0.01 -2.83
N VAL A 123 5.99 -0.03 -1.55
CA VAL A 123 5.07 0.93 -0.95
C VAL A 123 5.71 2.32 -0.94
N ALA A 124 6.96 2.44 -0.51
CA ALA A 124 7.71 3.70 -0.54
C ALA A 124 7.78 4.32 -1.95
N ARG A 125 8.07 3.51 -2.98
CA ARG A 125 8.05 3.96 -4.39
C ARG A 125 6.69 4.46 -4.84
N THR A 126 5.62 3.80 -4.41
CA THR A 126 4.25 4.22 -4.72
C THR A 126 3.96 5.60 -4.13
N ILE A 127 4.30 5.82 -2.85
CA ILE A 127 4.15 7.11 -2.17
C ILE A 127 4.93 8.20 -2.90
N ASN A 128 6.19 7.93 -3.23
CA ASN A 128 7.05 8.86 -3.96
C ASN A 128 6.51 9.17 -5.37
N GLY A 129 5.90 8.19 -6.04
CA GLY A 129 5.24 8.40 -7.33
C GLY A 129 4.10 9.42 -7.26
N PHE A 130 3.23 9.30 -6.25
CA PHE A 130 2.17 10.30 -6.00
C PHE A 130 2.74 11.67 -5.61
N ALA A 131 3.80 11.71 -4.79
CA ALA A 131 4.48 12.95 -4.42
C ALA A 131 5.04 13.69 -5.65
N GLN A 132 5.73 12.97 -6.54
CA GLN A 132 6.33 13.52 -7.76
C GLN A 132 5.30 14.14 -8.72
N GLU A 133 4.06 13.65 -8.70
CA GLU A 133 2.96 14.18 -9.50
C GLU A 133 2.11 15.23 -8.74
N GLY A 134 2.61 15.71 -7.60
CA GLY A 134 2.03 16.82 -6.85
C GLY A 134 0.78 16.46 -6.05
N THR A 135 0.56 15.19 -5.72
CA THR A 135 -0.52 14.81 -4.80
C THR A 135 -0.13 15.22 -3.37
N PRO A 136 -0.91 16.10 -2.71
CA PRO A 136 -0.62 16.50 -1.33
C PRO A 136 -0.72 15.31 -0.36
N ALA A 137 0.15 15.27 0.65
CA ALA A 137 0.17 14.17 1.63
C ALA A 137 -1.18 13.92 2.29
N TYR A 138 -1.94 14.96 2.65
CA TYR A 138 -3.25 14.83 3.30
C TYR A 138 -4.32 14.18 2.41
N ASN A 139 -4.11 14.17 1.08
CA ASN A 139 -4.98 13.47 0.12
C ASN A 139 -4.54 12.02 -0.13
N LEU A 140 -3.42 11.58 0.45
CA LEU A 140 -2.82 10.26 0.20
C LEU A 140 -2.64 9.43 1.46
N LEU A 141 -2.17 10.04 2.56
CA LEU A 141 -1.74 9.35 3.76
C LEU A 141 -2.48 9.87 4.99
N PRO A 142 -2.92 8.98 5.91
CA PRO A 142 -3.45 9.41 7.20
C PRO A 142 -2.37 10.07 8.08
N PRO A 143 -2.76 10.90 9.07
CA PRO A 143 -1.83 11.71 9.87
C PRO A 143 -0.73 10.94 10.61
N GLN A 144 -0.96 9.68 10.99
CA GLN A 144 0.00 8.85 11.73
C GLN A 144 0.65 7.75 10.88
N PHE A 145 0.44 7.76 9.57
CA PHE A 145 0.86 6.67 8.68
C PHE A 145 2.35 6.30 8.84
N ALA A 146 3.23 7.30 8.86
CA ALA A 146 4.66 7.07 8.93
C ALA A 146 5.08 6.35 10.22
N ASP A 147 4.59 6.83 11.37
CA ASP A 147 4.90 6.25 12.68
C ASP A 147 4.37 4.81 12.80
N SER A 148 3.14 4.57 12.34
CA SER A 148 2.54 3.23 12.35
C SER A 148 3.36 2.24 11.51
N MET A 149 3.81 2.65 10.31
CA MET A 149 4.59 1.80 9.42
C MET A 149 5.99 1.52 9.99
N ALA A 150 6.63 2.52 10.63
CA ALA A 150 7.90 2.32 11.31
C ALA A 150 7.80 1.26 12.42
N GLN A 151 6.74 1.31 13.24
CA GLN A 151 6.51 0.38 14.35
C GLN A 151 6.38 -1.08 13.91
N VAL A 152 5.90 -1.33 12.69
CA VAL A 152 5.72 -2.69 12.16
C VAL A 152 6.83 -3.14 11.20
N GLY A 153 7.94 -2.41 11.14
CA GLY A 153 9.13 -2.81 10.38
C GLY A 153 9.11 -2.40 8.90
N PHE A 154 8.49 -1.26 8.57
CA PHE A 154 8.49 -0.67 7.22
C PHE A 154 9.21 0.70 7.21
N PRO A 155 10.52 0.72 7.48
CA PRO A 155 11.27 1.97 7.62
C PRO A 155 11.33 2.81 6.33
N GLN A 156 11.38 2.20 5.14
CA GLN A 156 11.45 2.95 3.88
C GLN A 156 10.11 3.61 3.55
N THR A 157 9.01 2.91 3.82
CA THR A 157 7.65 3.43 3.71
C THR A 157 7.44 4.59 4.67
N ALA A 158 7.89 4.45 5.92
CA ALA A 158 7.83 5.52 6.91
C ALA A 158 8.63 6.75 6.46
N ALA A 159 9.86 6.54 5.95
CA ALA A 159 10.69 7.62 5.44
C ALA A 159 10.02 8.38 4.27
N ALA A 160 9.49 7.66 3.28
CA ALA A 160 8.75 8.26 2.16
C ALA A 160 7.51 9.04 2.64
N ALA A 161 6.79 8.49 3.62
CA ALA A 161 5.61 9.13 4.22
C ALA A 161 5.94 10.39 5.02
N HIS A 162 7.11 10.45 5.67
CA HIS A 162 7.60 11.68 6.29
C HIS A 162 8.00 12.72 5.24
N GLN A 163 8.69 12.30 4.18
CA GLN A 163 9.16 13.21 3.13
C GLN A 163 8.03 13.94 2.42
N ILE A 164 6.92 13.27 2.10
CA ILE A 164 5.78 13.91 1.41
C ILE A 164 5.00 14.88 2.31
N LYS A 165 5.15 14.79 3.64
CA LYS A 165 4.47 15.70 4.59
C LYS A 165 5.20 17.03 4.79
N ASN A 166 6.48 17.09 4.43
CA ASN A 166 7.34 18.28 4.54
C ASN A 166 7.37 19.02 3.19
#